data_AF-A0A662BBJ6-F1
#
_entry.id   AF-A0A662BBJ6-F1
#
_cell.length_a   1.000
_cell.length_b   1.000
_cell.length_c   1.000
_cell.angle_alpha   90.00
_cell.angle_beta   90.00
_cell.angle_gamma   90.00
#
_symmetry.space_group_name_H-M   'P 1'
#
loop_
_entity.id
_entity.type
_entity.pdbx_description
1 polymer ?
#
loop_
_entity_poly.entity_id
_entity_poly.type
_entity_poly.pdbx_seq_one_letter_code
_entity_poly.pdbx_strand_id
1 'polypeptide(L)'
;LNSSEAQKLLDESLKYPQLKIMEAFMYRFHPQWIKVKEMINSGKIGKLKAIQSSFSFFEDDPNSIVNSKEYGGGSLMDIGCYPISLSRFLFDSEPKSVSAEIEYHPEFKTDTLANGILNFDKGSSIFFSSTLVTDNQQVEIFGTKGSIEFEIPFNPPADKPVKIWLNKEGIKEQIEFDICDQYTIQADLFSMAIIQNTEVPTPLHDAVNNMIVIEKLKESNKTGKRINL
;
A
#
# COMPACT_ATOMS: atom_id res chain seq x y z
N LEU A 1 4.56 -14.04 11.39
CA LEU A 1 4.79 -13.00 10.38
C LEU A 1 5.06 -11.67 11.07
N ASN A 2 6.32 -11.22 11.06
CA ASN A 2 6.79 -9.98 11.68
C ASN A 2 7.99 -9.39 10.90
N SER A 3 8.39 -8.16 11.22
CA SER A 3 9.50 -7.47 10.54
C SER A 3 10.85 -8.18 10.73
N SER A 4 11.06 -8.87 11.87
CA SER A 4 12.29 -9.64 12.11
C SER A 4 12.41 -10.85 11.18
N GLU A 5 11.31 -11.52 10.85
CA GLU A 5 11.29 -12.61 9.86
C GLU A 5 11.60 -12.08 8.45
N ALA A 6 11.02 -10.94 8.07
CA ALA A 6 11.36 -10.28 6.80
C ALA A 6 12.82 -9.81 6.76
N GLN A 7 13.36 -9.30 7.87
CA GLN A 7 14.76 -8.90 7.99
C GLN A 7 15.70 -10.08 7.81
N LYS A 8 15.36 -11.27 8.33
CA LYS A 8 16.16 -12.49 8.09
C LYS A 8 16.23 -12.84 6.61
N LEU A 9 15.13 -12.70 5.88
CA LEU A 9 15.11 -12.93 4.43
C LEU A 9 15.99 -11.90 3.70
N LEU A 10 15.91 -10.62 4.10
CA LEU A 10 16.78 -9.57 3.57
C LEU A 10 18.27 -9.87 3.86
N ASP A 11 18.63 -10.17 5.10
CA ASP A 11 20.01 -10.48 5.50
C ASP A 11 20.57 -11.69 4.75
N GLU A 12 19.76 -12.73 4.55
CA GLU A 12 20.17 -13.89 3.77
C GLU A 12 20.33 -13.54 2.29
N SER A 13 19.43 -12.73 1.73
CA SER A 13 19.50 -12.30 0.33
C SER A 13 20.80 -11.53 0.02
N LEU A 14 21.30 -10.74 0.98
CA LEU A 14 22.56 -9.98 0.83
C LEU A 14 23.79 -10.88 0.69
N LYS A 15 23.74 -12.14 1.17
CA LYS A 15 24.83 -13.12 1.00
C LYS A 15 24.87 -13.69 -0.43
N TYR A 16 23.78 -13.56 -1.17
CA TYR A 16 23.63 -14.09 -2.52
C TYR A 16 23.09 -13.00 -3.48
N PRO A 17 23.87 -11.94 -3.75
CA PRO A 17 23.41 -10.78 -4.53
C PRO A 17 23.03 -11.09 -5.98
N GLN A 18 23.41 -12.27 -6.49
CA GLN A 18 22.98 -12.79 -7.79
C GLN A 18 21.52 -13.28 -7.79
N LEU A 19 20.97 -13.65 -6.63
CA LEU A 19 19.58 -14.03 -6.48
C LEU A 19 18.74 -12.77 -6.35
N LYS A 20 17.68 -12.68 -7.15
CA LYS A 20 16.72 -11.56 -7.12
C LYS A 20 15.53 -11.97 -6.26
N ILE A 21 15.19 -11.14 -5.28
CA ILE A 21 14.00 -11.33 -4.43
C ILE A 21 13.24 -10.01 -4.41
N MET A 22 11.94 -10.08 -4.67
CA MET A 22 11.08 -8.92 -4.87
C MET A 22 9.76 -9.12 -4.13
N GLU A 23 9.25 -8.06 -3.50
CA GLU A 23 7.92 -8.04 -2.91
C GLU A 23 6.84 -7.88 -3.97
N ALA A 24 5.74 -8.62 -3.85
CA ALA A 24 4.76 -8.78 -4.91
C ALA A 24 3.63 -7.72 -4.89
N PHE A 25 3.92 -6.44 -4.60
CA PHE A 25 2.94 -5.35 -4.70
C PHE A 25 2.61 -4.99 -6.16
N MET A 26 1.70 -5.73 -6.77
CA MET A 26 1.35 -5.63 -8.20
C MET A 26 0.80 -4.26 -8.60
N TYR A 27 0.06 -3.59 -7.71
CA TYR A 27 -0.59 -2.31 -8.03
C TYR A 27 0.42 -1.25 -8.47
N ARG A 28 1.65 -1.27 -7.92
CA ARG A 28 2.70 -0.28 -8.24
C ARG A 28 3.08 -0.27 -9.73
N PHE A 29 2.82 -1.36 -10.44
CA PHE A 29 3.17 -1.54 -11.84
C PHE A 29 2.06 -1.12 -12.80
N HIS A 30 0.84 -0.92 -12.31
CA HIS A 30 -0.25 -0.46 -13.17
C HIS A 30 0.05 0.96 -13.69
N PRO A 31 -0.15 1.26 -15.00
CA PRO A 31 0.14 2.57 -15.60
C PRO A 31 -0.48 3.77 -14.86
N GLN A 32 -1.63 3.58 -14.22
CA GLN A 32 -2.26 4.63 -13.41
C GLN A 32 -1.35 5.16 -12.30
N TRP A 33 -0.63 4.29 -11.61
CA TRP A 33 0.24 4.67 -10.50
C TRP A 33 1.55 5.28 -10.99
N ILE A 34 2.08 4.79 -12.11
CA ILE A 34 3.21 5.40 -12.80
C ILE A 34 2.86 6.84 -13.18
N LYS A 35 1.68 7.05 -13.78
CA LYS A 35 1.21 8.38 -14.19
C LYS A 35 0.98 9.31 -13.01
N VAL A 36 0.40 8.81 -11.93
CA VAL A 36 0.17 9.58 -10.71
C VAL A 36 1.49 10.00 -10.07
N LYS A 37 2.47 9.10 -9.97
CA LYS A 37 3.79 9.42 -9.45
C LYS A 37 4.49 10.47 -10.31
N GLU A 38 4.38 10.38 -11.64
CA GLU A 38 4.86 11.39 -12.59
C GLU A 38 4.19 12.76 -12.35
N MET A 39 2.86 12.80 -12.19
CA MET A 39 2.11 14.03 -11.91
C MET A 39 2.51 14.67 -10.57
N ILE A 40 2.79 13.87 -9.54
CA ILE A 40 3.28 14.36 -8.26
C ILE A 40 4.70 14.93 -8.42
N ASN A 41 5.60 14.18 -9.04
CA ASN A 41 7.01 14.56 -9.20
C ASN A 41 7.18 15.81 -10.09
N SER A 42 6.36 15.94 -11.14
CA SER A 42 6.34 17.12 -12.01
C SER A 42 5.65 18.34 -11.38
N GLY A 43 5.02 18.19 -10.21
CA GLY A 43 4.31 19.26 -9.52
C GLY A 43 2.96 19.64 -10.14
N LYS A 44 2.35 18.74 -10.94
CA LYS A 44 1.04 18.96 -11.58
C LYS A 44 -0.04 19.35 -10.55
N ILE A 45 -0.03 18.69 -9.39
CA ILE A 45 -0.91 18.98 -8.23
C ILE A 45 -0.25 19.86 -7.15
N GLY A 46 0.92 20.47 -7.43
CA GLY A 46 1.71 21.18 -6.44
C GLY A 46 2.47 20.25 -5.49
N LYS A 47 2.63 20.64 -4.22
CA LYS A 47 3.29 19.79 -3.22
C LYS A 47 2.27 18.79 -2.67
N LEU A 48 2.60 17.50 -2.66
CA LEU A 48 1.79 16.47 -2.00
C LEU A 48 1.66 16.77 -0.50
N LYS A 49 0.43 16.69 0.04
CA LYS A 49 0.11 17.05 1.43
C LYS A 49 -0.69 16.01 2.19
N ALA A 50 -1.69 15.41 1.57
CA ALA A 50 -2.49 14.39 2.21
C ALA A 50 -2.78 13.24 1.25
N ILE A 51 -2.86 12.04 1.79
CA ILE A 51 -3.42 10.86 1.13
C ILE A 51 -4.55 10.37 2.03
N GLN A 52 -5.71 10.11 1.44
CA GLN A 52 -6.81 9.41 2.10
C GLN A 52 -7.04 8.11 1.34
N SER A 53 -7.19 7.01 2.06
CA SER A 53 -7.37 5.72 1.42
C SER A 53 -8.22 4.77 2.25
N SER A 54 -8.86 3.84 1.58
CA SER A 54 -9.62 2.79 2.23
C SER A 54 -9.61 1.52 1.41
N PHE A 55 -9.59 0.39 2.10
CA PHE A 55 -9.72 -0.93 1.48
C PHE A 55 -10.51 -1.83 2.43
N SER A 56 -11.67 -2.30 2.01
CA SER A 56 -12.43 -3.30 2.74
C SER A 56 -13.12 -4.31 1.85
N PHE A 57 -13.47 -5.43 2.46
CA PHE A 57 -14.38 -6.46 1.96
C PHE A 57 -15.01 -7.18 3.17
N PHE A 58 -16.03 -8.00 2.91
CA PHE A 58 -16.72 -8.76 3.96
C PHE A 58 -16.42 -10.25 3.85
N GLU A 59 -15.74 -10.82 4.85
CA GLU A 59 -15.39 -12.23 4.94
C GLU A 59 -15.47 -12.71 6.40
N ASP A 60 -16.58 -13.34 6.76
CA ASP A 60 -16.84 -13.84 8.11
C ASP A 60 -16.66 -15.36 8.25
N ASP A 61 -16.20 -16.08 7.22
CA ASP A 61 -15.91 -17.51 7.34
C ASP A 61 -14.71 -17.74 8.29
N PRO A 62 -14.90 -18.47 9.42
CA PRO A 62 -13.82 -18.79 10.34
C PRO A 62 -12.71 -19.65 9.71
N ASN A 63 -12.99 -20.33 8.59
CA ASN A 63 -12.01 -21.15 7.87
C ASN A 63 -11.24 -20.37 6.80
N SER A 64 -11.60 -19.11 6.54
CA SER A 64 -10.87 -18.26 5.61
C SER A 64 -9.46 -18.00 6.10
N ILE A 65 -8.48 -18.06 5.17
CA ILE A 65 -7.07 -17.77 5.49
C ILE A 65 -6.89 -16.35 6.02
N VAL A 66 -7.72 -15.40 5.56
CA VAL A 66 -7.74 -14.00 6.02
C VAL A 66 -8.06 -13.91 7.51
N ASN A 67 -8.86 -14.84 8.03
CA ASN A 67 -9.26 -14.88 9.44
C ASN A 67 -8.32 -15.75 10.30
N SER A 68 -7.30 -16.37 9.71
CA SER A 68 -6.36 -17.22 10.43
C SER A 68 -5.12 -16.46 10.90
N LYS A 69 -5.01 -16.27 12.22
CA LYS A 69 -3.83 -15.67 12.85
C LYS A 69 -2.53 -16.44 12.58
N GLU A 70 -2.61 -17.76 12.44
CA GLU A 70 -1.45 -18.62 12.15
C GLU A 70 -0.79 -18.24 10.82
N TYR A 71 -1.60 -17.96 9.80
CA TYR A 71 -1.13 -17.56 8.47
C TYR A 71 -0.88 -16.05 8.35
N GLY A 72 -0.95 -15.31 9.46
CA GLY A 72 -0.78 -13.87 9.47
C GLY A 72 -1.97 -13.10 8.94
N GLY A 73 -3.18 -13.66 9.04
CA GLY A 73 -4.43 -13.00 8.68
C GLY A 73 -4.72 -11.74 9.50
N GLY A 74 -5.80 -11.06 9.10
CA GLY A 74 -6.25 -9.78 9.61
C GLY A 74 -6.14 -8.65 8.59
N SER A 75 -6.96 -7.63 8.82
CA SER A 75 -7.12 -6.47 7.96
C SER A 75 -5.80 -5.79 7.58
N LEU A 76 -4.94 -5.49 8.56
CA LEU A 76 -3.66 -4.80 8.34
C LEU A 76 -2.68 -5.60 7.49
N MET A 77 -2.64 -6.91 7.67
CA MET A 77 -1.69 -7.77 6.96
C MET A 77 -2.16 -8.02 5.52
N ASP A 78 -3.45 -8.24 5.34
CA ASP A 78 -4.03 -8.60 4.05
C ASP A 78 -4.22 -7.39 3.13
N ILE A 79 -4.98 -6.38 3.57
CA ILE A 79 -5.38 -5.24 2.72
C ILE A 79 -4.91 -3.88 3.23
N GLY A 80 -4.72 -3.71 4.54
CA GLY A 80 -4.17 -2.49 5.13
C GLY A 80 -2.69 -2.27 4.77
N CYS A 81 -2.00 -3.31 4.32
CA CYS A 81 -0.63 -3.22 3.81
C CYS A 81 -0.56 -2.39 2.51
N TYR A 82 -1.64 -2.30 1.73
CA TYR A 82 -1.73 -1.52 0.49
C TYR A 82 -1.70 0.00 0.73
N PRO A 83 -2.59 0.60 1.55
CA PRO A 83 -2.53 2.03 1.83
C PRO A 83 -1.24 2.44 2.55
N ILE A 84 -0.65 1.57 3.39
CA ILE A 84 0.66 1.80 4.00
C ILE A 84 1.76 1.86 2.93
N SER A 85 1.82 0.83 2.08
CA SER A 85 2.76 0.71 0.97
C SER A 85 2.62 1.88 0.00
N LEU A 86 1.38 2.27 -0.33
CA LEU A 86 1.04 3.36 -1.23
C LEU A 86 1.54 4.70 -0.68
N SER A 87 1.32 4.94 0.61
CA SER A 87 1.71 6.19 1.25
C SER A 87 3.22 6.39 1.19
N ARG A 88 3.98 5.35 1.52
CA ARG A 88 5.45 5.32 1.43
C ARG A 88 5.91 5.53 -0.02
N PHE A 89 5.29 4.83 -0.97
CA PHE A 89 5.55 4.96 -2.40
C PHE A 89 5.34 6.38 -2.91
N LEU A 90 4.23 7.04 -2.59
CA LEU A 90 3.93 8.38 -3.12
C LEU A 90 4.77 9.48 -2.45
N PHE A 91 4.94 9.43 -1.12
CA PHE A 91 5.80 10.39 -0.40
C PHE A 91 7.29 10.20 -0.65
N ASP A 92 7.70 9.02 -1.14
CA ASP A 92 9.11 8.66 -1.37
C ASP A 92 9.95 8.75 -0.09
N SER A 93 9.38 8.30 1.02
CA SER A 93 9.99 8.36 2.34
C SER A 93 9.27 7.44 3.32
N GLU A 94 9.92 7.15 4.44
CA GLU A 94 9.31 6.48 5.58
C GLU A 94 8.52 7.45 6.47
N PRO A 95 7.42 7.01 7.12
CA PRO A 95 6.73 7.84 8.08
C PRO A 95 7.61 8.09 9.30
N LYS A 96 7.56 9.31 9.86
CA LYS A 96 8.23 9.69 11.11
C LYS A 96 7.48 9.21 12.35
N SER A 97 6.15 9.09 12.23
CA SER A 97 5.32 8.62 13.33
C SER A 97 4.00 8.07 12.83
N VAL A 98 3.41 7.18 13.61
CA VAL A 98 2.13 6.54 13.32
C VAL A 98 1.18 6.59 14.51
N SER A 99 -0.11 6.54 14.22
CA SER A 99 -1.17 6.39 15.23
C SER A 99 -2.26 5.48 14.68
N ALA A 100 -2.83 4.60 15.51
CA ALA A 100 -3.89 3.70 15.07
C ALA A 100 -4.90 3.34 16.16
N GLU A 101 -6.10 2.99 15.70
CA GLU A 101 -7.15 2.33 16.46
C GLU A 101 -7.53 1.05 15.69
N ILE A 102 -7.47 -0.08 16.38
CA ILE A 102 -7.59 -1.41 15.77
C ILE A 102 -8.56 -2.26 16.58
N GLU A 103 -9.59 -2.75 15.89
CA GLU A 103 -10.55 -3.71 16.41
C GLU A 103 -10.11 -5.13 16.07
N TYR A 104 -10.26 -6.04 17.04
CA TYR A 104 -9.92 -7.45 16.88
C TYR A 104 -11.17 -8.32 17.05
N HIS A 105 -11.31 -9.32 16.19
CA HIS A 105 -12.39 -10.28 16.35
C HIS A 105 -12.20 -11.07 17.65
N PRO A 106 -13.24 -11.23 18.50
CA PRO A 106 -13.12 -11.95 19.75
C PRO A 106 -12.77 -13.42 19.55
N GLU A 107 -13.12 -14.03 18.41
CA GLU A 107 -12.85 -15.45 18.14
C GLU A 107 -11.62 -15.65 17.25
N PHE A 108 -11.52 -14.91 16.14
CA PHE A 108 -10.42 -15.09 15.17
C PHE A 108 -9.08 -14.59 15.71
N LYS A 109 -9.12 -13.64 16.66
CA LYS A 109 -7.95 -12.97 17.26
C LYS A 109 -7.07 -12.22 16.24
N THR A 110 -7.54 -12.08 15.01
CA THR A 110 -7.02 -11.19 13.96
C THR A 110 -7.70 -9.83 14.06
N ASP A 111 -7.05 -8.79 13.54
CA ASP A 111 -7.68 -7.48 13.41
C ASP A 111 -8.69 -7.47 12.26
N THR A 112 -9.87 -6.89 12.47
CA THR A 112 -10.98 -6.86 11.50
C THR A 112 -11.26 -5.46 10.97
N LEU A 113 -10.90 -4.42 11.74
CA LEU A 113 -10.93 -3.02 11.33
C LEU A 113 -9.70 -2.33 11.89
N ALA A 114 -9.00 -1.59 11.05
CA ALA A 114 -7.88 -0.76 11.46
C ALA A 114 -8.04 0.63 10.86
N ASN A 115 -7.95 1.65 11.71
CA ASN A 115 -7.84 3.05 11.32
C ASN A 115 -6.42 3.51 11.62
N GLY A 116 -5.77 4.19 10.68
CA GLY A 116 -4.36 4.58 10.80
C GLY A 116 -4.05 5.97 10.28
N ILE A 117 -3.10 6.63 10.92
CA ILE A 117 -2.49 7.90 10.50
C ILE A 117 -0.98 7.70 10.40
N LEU A 118 -0.41 8.00 9.24
CA LEU A 118 1.02 7.99 8.97
C LEU A 118 1.48 9.43 8.73
N ASN A 119 2.43 9.91 9.52
CA ASN A 119 2.97 11.26 9.37
C ASN A 119 4.33 11.21 8.68
N PHE A 120 4.52 11.99 7.62
CA PHE A 120 5.77 12.14 6.88
C PHE A 120 6.28 13.57 7.02
N ASP A 121 7.53 13.83 6.61
CA ASP A 121 8.09 15.19 6.65
C ASP A 121 7.31 16.17 5.75
N LYS A 122 6.76 15.67 4.63
CA LYS A 122 6.13 16.49 3.58
C LYS A 122 4.61 16.60 3.72
N GLY A 123 3.97 15.71 4.49
CA GLY A 123 2.52 15.58 4.61
C GLY A 123 2.11 14.39 5.48
N SER A 124 0.86 13.96 5.38
CA SER A 124 0.34 12.79 6.11
C SER A 124 -0.49 11.89 5.21
N SER A 125 -0.71 10.66 5.66
CA SER A 125 -1.68 9.74 5.08
C SER A 125 -2.62 9.26 6.18
N ILE A 126 -3.90 9.14 5.85
CA ILE A 126 -4.90 8.51 6.71
C ILE A 126 -5.55 7.36 5.94
N PHE A 127 -5.85 6.28 6.65
CA PHE A 127 -6.54 5.15 6.04
C PHE A 127 -7.44 4.42 7.01
N PHE A 128 -8.40 3.68 6.46
CA PHE A 128 -8.98 2.54 7.15
C PHE A 128 -8.86 1.27 6.30
N SER A 129 -8.79 0.12 6.95
CA SER A 129 -8.93 -1.16 6.27
C SER A 129 -9.81 -2.11 7.07
N SER A 130 -10.61 -2.95 6.42
CA SER A 130 -11.47 -3.91 7.13
C SER A 130 -11.80 -5.18 6.34
N THR A 131 -11.87 -6.31 7.05
CA THR A 131 -12.29 -7.61 6.50
C THR A 131 -13.74 -7.95 6.83
N LEU A 132 -14.46 -7.08 7.53
CA LEU A 132 -15.87 -7.26 7.93
C LEU A 132 -16.73 -6.04 7.56
N VAL A 133 -16.32 -5.27 6.55
CA VAL A 133 -17.05 -4.11 6.02
C VAL A 133 -17.21 -4.29 4.53
N THR A 134 -18.35 -3.87 3.97
CA THR A 134 -18.65 -4.00 2.53
C THR A 134 -17.46 -3.64 1.62
N ASP A 135 -17.42 -4.28 0.46
CA ASP A 135 -16.42 -4.05 -0.57
C ASP A 135 -16.26 -2.57 -0.86
N ASN A 136 -15.04 -2.09 -0.70
CA ASN A 136 -14.70 -0.70 -0.95
C ASN A 136 -13.19 -0.58 -1.19
N GLN A 137 -12.84 0.21 -2.20
CA GLN A 137 -11.47 0.63 -2.44
C GLN A 137 -11.47 2.08 -2.89
N GLN A 138 -10.82 2.95 -2.14
CA GLN A 138 -10.72 4.36 -2.48
C GLN A 138 -9.31 4.86 -2.21
N VAL A 139 -8.85 5.75 -3.07
CA VAL A 139 -7.69 6.58 -2.83
C VAL A 139 -8.00 7.98 -3.32
N GLU A 140 -7.76 8.97 -2.48
CA GLU A 140 -7.69 10.38 -2.86
C GLU A 140 -6.35 10.99 -2.42
N ILE A 141 -5.70 11.68 -3.35
CA ILE A 141 -4.38 12.28 -3.18
C ILE A 141 -4.55 13.78 -3.28
N PHE A 142 -4.08 14.52 -2.28
CA PHE A 142 -4.24 15.97 -2.21
C PHE A 142 -2.89 16.66 -2.24
N GLY A 143 -2.72 17.52 -3.23
CA GLY A 143 -1.62 18.48 -3.31
C GLY A 143 -2.09 19.91 -3.12
N THR A 144 -1.14 20.84 -3.00
CA THR A 144 -1.44 22.26 -2.79
C THR A 144 -2.15 22.95 -3.98
N LYS A 145 -2.24 22.31 -5.14
CA LYS A 145 -2.83 22.89 -6.37
C LYS A 145 -3.88 21.97 -7.02
N GLY A 146 -4.15 20.80 -6.46
CA GLY A 146 -5.12 19.86 -7.03
C GLY A 146 -5.19 18.54 -6.27
N SER A 147 -6.16 17.70 -6.63
CA SER A 147 -6.30 16.35 -6.10
C SER A 147 -6.44 15.30 -7.20
N ILE A 148 -6.18 14.04 -6.87
CA ILE A 148 -6.39 12.90 -7.77
C ILE A 148 -7.22 11.85 -7.04
N GLU A 149 -8.27 11.37 -7.71
CA GLU A 149 -9.17 10.31 -7.26
C GLU A 149 -9.09 9.12 -8.23
N PHE A 150 -9.27 7.90 -7.71
CA PHE A 150 -9.19 6.65 -8.48
C PHE A 150 -10.55 5.97 -8.59
N GLU A 151 -10.81 5.35 -9.74
CA GLU A 151 -11.96 4.46 -9.90
C GLU A 151 -11.73 3.13 -9.18
N ILE A 152 -10.59 2.48 -9.46
CA ILE A 152 -10.17 1.23 -8.82
C ILE A 152 -8.66 1.33 -8.51
N PRO A 153 -8.25 1.56 -7.26
CA PRO A 153 -6.85 1.84 -6.95
C PRO A 153 -5.94 0.61 -6.97
N PHE A 154 -6.33 -0.56 -6.44
CA PHE A 154 -5.37 -1.64 -6.17
C PHE A 154 -5.53 -2.88 -7.05
N ASN A 155 -6.75 -3.22 -7.45
CA ASN A 155 -7.04 -4.36 -8.32
C ASN A 155 -7.84 -3.97 -9.59
N PRO A 156 -7.36 -3.03 -10.43
CA PRO A 156 -7.89 -2.84 -11.76
C PRO A 156 -8.03 -4.19 -12.48
N PRO A 157 -9.21 -4.53 -12.99
CA PRO A 157 -9.39 -5.80 -13.69
C PRO A 157 -8.77 -5.75 -15.07
N ALA A 158 -8.22 -6.89 -15.50
CA ALA A 158 -7.39 -7.01 -16.69
C ALA A 158 -8.18 -7.02 -18.01
N ASP A 159 -9.49 -6.82 -17.98
CA ASP A 159 -10.41 -6.92 -19.12
C ASP A 159 -11.22 -5.64 -19.40
N LYS A 160 -11.03 -4.57 -18.60
CA LYS A 160 -11.69 -3.28 -18.82
C LYS A 160 -10.76 -2.10 -18.51
N PRO A 161 -10.92 -0.97 -19.23
CA PRO A 161 -10.19 0.24 -18.90
C PRO A 161 -10.62 0.75 -17.53
N VAL A 162 -9.71 1.49 -16.89
CA VAL A 162 -9.96 2.18 -15.60
C VAL A 162 -9.59 3.64 -15.71
N LYS A 163 -10.16 4.45 -14.82
CA LYS A 163 -9.98 5.90 -14.81
C LYS A 163 -9.41 6.42 -13.50
N ILE A 164 -8.76 7.57 -13.63
CA ILE A 164 -8.55 8.50 -12.51
C ILE A 164 -9.14 9.85 -12.86
N TRP A 165 -9.41 10.66 -11.86
CA TRP A 165 -9.84 12.04 -12.02
C TRP A 165 -8.85 12.99 -11.39
N LEU A 166 -8.31 13.91 -12.19
CA LEU A 166 -7.48 15.02 -11.74
C LEU A 166 -8.37 16.25 -11.52
N ASN A 167 -8.49 16.69 -10.27
CA ASN A 167 -9.16 17.93 -9.91
C ASN A 167 -8.13 19.06 -9.79
N LYS A 168 -8.21 20.07 -10.67
CA LYS A 168 -7.31 21.23 -10.63
C LYS A 168 -8.05 22.48 -11.09
N GLU A 169 -7.90 23.57 -10.33
CA GLU A 169 -8.48 24.89 -10.68
C GLU A 169 -10.00 24.82 -10.94
N GLY A 170 -10.71 23.95 -10.21
CA GLY A 170 -12.16 23.73 -10.37
C GLY A 170 -12.55 22.85 -11.56
N ILE A 171 -11.59 22.33 -12.33
CA ILE A 171 -11.81 21.43 -13.45
C ILE A 171 -11.49 20.00 -13.02
N LYS A 172 -12.44 19.08 -13.25
CA LYS A 172 -12.26 17.63 -13.06
C LYS A 172 -11.96 16.98 -14.41
N GLU A 173 -10.69 16.73 -14.69
CA GLU A 173 -10.21 16.04 -15.88
C GLU A 173 -10.21 14.53 -15.66
N GLN A 174 -10.83 13.77 -16.55
CA GLN A 174 -10.78 12.31 -16.53
C GLN A 174 -9.58 11.84 -17.36
N ILE A 175 -8.77 10.94 -16.79
CA ILE A 175 -7.67 10.27 -17.49
C ILE A 175 -7.99 8.78 -17.49
N GLU A 176 -8.15 8.21 -18.68
CA GLU A 176 -8.44 6.79 -18.89
C GLU A 176 -7.15 6.05 -19.23
N PHE A 177 -7.03 4.81 -18.77
CA PHE A 177 -5.90 3.92 -19.03
C PHE A 177 -6.34 2.70 -19.84
N ASP A 178 -5.48 2.30 -20.78
CA ASP A 178 -5.67 1.09 -21.56
C ASP A 178 -5.71 -0.16 -20.67
N ILE A 179 -6.39 -1.19 -21.17
CA ILE A 179 -6.47 -2.50 -20.54
C ILE A 179 -5.05 -3.08 -20.40
N CYS A 180 -4.69 -3.50 -19.20
CA CYS A 180 -3.45 -4.21 -18.95
C CYS A 180 -3.59 -5.20 -17.79
N ASP A 181 -2.67 -6.15 -17.71
CA ASP A 181 -2.56 -7.06 -16.58
C ASP A 181 -1.34 -6.67 -15.72
N GLN A 182 -1.62 -6.06 -14.57
CA GLN A 182 -0.59 -5.63 -13.62
C GLN A 182 0.26 -6.78 -13.06
N TYR A 183 -0.26 -8.01 -13.03
CA TYR A 183 0.49 -9.18 -12.59
C TYR A 183 1.48 -9.63 -13.67
N THR A 184 1.05 -9.63 -14.94
CA THR A 184 1.94 -9.89 -16.07
C THR A 184 3.06 -8.84 -16.12
N ILE A 185 2.74 -7.55 -15.97
CA ILE A 185 3.75 -6.47 -15.94
C ILE A 185 4.75 -6.69 -14.78
N GLN A 186 4.27 -7.04 -13.59
CA GLN A 186 5.13 -7.34 -12.44
C GLN A 186 6.10 -8.50 -12.73
N ALA A 187 5.59 -9.59 -13.30
CA ALA A 187 6.39 -10.77 -13.64
C ALA A 187 7.43 -10.47 -14.72
N ASP A 188 7.06 -9.69 -15.74
CA ASP A 188 7.96 -9.26 -16.80
C ASP A 188 9.09 -8.38 -16.26
N LEU A 189 8.76 -7.38 -15.42
CA LEU A 189 9.77 -6.49 -14.83
C LEU A 189 10.71 -7.23 -13.88
N PHE A 190 10.20 -8.19 -13.12
CA PHE A 190 11.05 -9.09 -12.30
C PHE A 190 11.97 -9.94 -13.18
N SER A 191 11.45 -10.53 -14.26
CA SER A 191 12.22 -11.33 -15.21
C SER A 191 13.29 -10.51 -15.92
N MET A 192 12.97 -9.27 -16.31
CA MET A 192 13.92 -8.32 -16.87
C MET A 192 15.05 -8.00 -15.90
N ALA A 193 14.74 -7.80 -14.61
CA ALA A 193 15.77 -7.55 -13.59
C ALA A 193 16.73 -8.74 -13.41
N ILE A 194 16.24 -9.97 -13.61
CA ILE A 194 17.10 -11.18 -13.64
C ILE A 194 17.97 -11.19 -14.90
N ILE A 195 17.37 -11.08 -16.09
CA ILE A 195 18.06 -11.19 -17.38
C ILE A 195 19.12 -10.09 -17.55
N GLN A 196 18.78 -8.87 -17.15
CA GLN A 196 19.65 -7.69 -17.29
C GLN A 196 20.56 -7.47 -16.07
N ASN A 197 20.39 -8.27 -15.02
CA ASN A 197 21.08 -8.14 -13.74
C ASN A 197 20.98 -6.73 -13.12
N THR A 198 19.79 -6.14 -13.13
CA THR A 198 19.51 -4.85 -12.46
C THR A 198 18.91 -5.07 -11.08
N GLU A 199 18.63 -3.98 -10.36
CA GLU A 199 17.79 -4.04 -9.16
C GLU A 199 16.35 -4.42 -9.52
N VAL A 200 15.66 -5.08 -8.59
CA VAL A 200 14.23 -5.35 -8.72
C VAL A 200 13.44 -4.09 -8.37
N PRO A 201 12.27 -3.85 -8.99
CA PRO A 201 11.48 -2.64 -8.73
C PRO A 201 10.96 -2.48 -7.29
N THR A 202 10.65 -3.58 -6.60
CA THR A 202 10.15 -3.59 -5.21
C THR A 202 11.07 -4.45 -4.33
N PRO A 203 12.23 -3.92 -3.93
CA PRO A 203 13.25 -4.66 -3.18
C PRO A 203 12.79 -5.02 -1.76
N LEU A 204 13.38 -6.08 -1.17
CA LEU A 204 12.99 -6.61 0.14
C LEU A 204 13.03 -5.59 1.30
N HIS A 205 13.91 -4.58 1.24
CA HIS A 205 13.93 -3.55 2.28
C HIS A 205 12.60 -2.77 2.34
N ASP A 206 11.89 -2.65 1.21
CA ASP A 206 10.57 -2.03 1.17
C ASP A 206 9.52 -2.86 1.91
N ALA A 207 9.57 -4.19 1.79
CA ALA A 207 8.71 -5.11 2.53
C ALA A 207 9.00 -5.08 4.03
N VAL A 208 10.28 -5.06 4.42
CA VAL A 208 10.69 -4.91 5.83
C VAL A 208 10.13 -3.62 6.42
N ASN A 209 10.30 -2.49 5.74
CA ASN A 209 9.78 -1.21 6.21
C ASN A 209 8.25 -1.19 6.29
N ASN A 210 7.56 -1.83 5.34
CA ASN A 210 6.11 -1.98 5.40
C ASN A 210 5.66 -2.75 6.66
N MET A 211 6.36 -3.86 6.99
CA MET A 211 6.12 -4.64 8.19
C MET A 211 6.40 -3.87 9.48
N ILE A 212 7.48 -3.07 9.50
CA ILE A 212 7.79 -2.19 10.64
C ILE A 212 6.62 -1.21 10.87
N VAL A 213 6.08 -0.60 9.82
CA VAL A 213 4.94 0.31 9.97
C VAL A 213 3.71 -0.41 10.53
N ILE A 214 3.39 -1.60 10.05
CA ILE A 214 2.28 -2.41 10.57
C ILE A 214 2.46 -2.70 12.07
N GLU A 215 3.65 -3.11 12.49
CA GLU A 215 3.96 -3.37 13.90
C GLU A 215 3.85 -2.11 14.76
N LYS A 216 4.29 -0.96 14.25
CA LYS A 216 4.20 0.33 14.94
C LYS A 216 2.77 0.83 15.07
N LEU A 217 1.90 0.53 14.11
CA LEU A 217 0.46 0.77 14.22
C LEU A 217 -0.15 -0.12 15.32
N LYS A 218 0.21 -1.41 15.36
CA LYS A 218 -0.22 -2.33 16.45
C LYS A 218 0.29 -1.87 17.82
N GLU A 219 1.52 -1.38 17.92
CA GLU A 219 2.09 -0.78 19.12
C GLU A 219 1.32 0.48 19.55
N SER A 220 0.98 1.35 18.59
CA SER A 220 0.18 2.55 18.83
C SER A 220 -1.18 2.22 19.43
N ASN A 221 -1.91 1.30 18.81
CA ASN A 221 -3.21 0.85 19.32
C ASN A 221 -3.11 0.29 20.75
N LYS A 222 -2.10 -0.55 21.01
CA LYS A 222 -1.90 -1.16 22.33
C LYS A 222 -1.60 -0.13 23.42
N THR A 223 -0.88 0.94 23.08
CA THR A 223 -0.41 1.94 24.05
C THR A 223 -1.31 3.16 24.15
N GLY A 224 -2.23 3.36 23.20
CA GLY A 224 -3.03 4.58 23.05
C GLY A 224 -2.19 5.82 22.72
N LYS A 225 -0.97 5.64 22.20
CA LYS A 225 -0.01 6.72 21.95
C LYS A 225 0.42 6.75 20.49
N ARG A 226 0.81 7.93 20.02
CA ARG A 226 1.58 8.07 18.79
C ARG A 226 2.96 7.44 18.96
N ILE A 227 3.40 6.66 17.98
CA ILE A 227 4.69 5.97 17.98
C ILE A 227 5.59 6.60 16.92
N ASN A 228 6.83 6.95 17.29
CA ASN A 228 7.83 7.43 16.34
C ASN A 228 8.58 6.26 15.71
N LEU A 229 9.04 6.44 14.48
CA LEU A 229 9.88 5.48 13.74
C LEU A 229 11.33 5.94 13.68
#